data_AF-A0A1Y1XS40-F1
#
_entry.id   AF-A0A1Y1XS40-F1
#
_cell.length_a   1.000
_cell.length_b   1.000
_cell.length_c   1.000
_cell.angle_alpha   90.00
_cell.angle_beta   90.00
_cell.angle_gamma   90.00
#
_symmetry.space_group_name_H-M   'P 1'
#
loop_
_entity.id
_entity.type
_entity.pdbx_description
1 polymer ?
#
loop_
_entity_poly.entity_id
_entity_poly.type
_entity_poly.pdbx_seq_one_letter_code
_entity_poly.pdbx_strand_id
1 'polypeptide(L)'
;MPILSVIANDNDSIQSLTPSGKPVIIKKVKGNVKPDEIVSVLLRTYTFFDFRNPSFKVPKKVYYLENKSVTSGPGTFELTKYMLQQAIEVELIPSTDNKNDEEPSITAEQYDELVAIEEEIFPATDSLQCIVCRKPLMKGNLRCSACKAVLYCSKTCQKKDWQNGHKLNCSHFKEIMNHVPTLYDLPFSYFNPRTQLKFVGCRDLIILERGVIEEGLYNCFHYDHDPNVKEGHYGEFGFKLLESQKDKSIEEKCEAYGIPECIEMFKPTKEGYVKSWEDILTRYHISNKSICPLLLSNVFTLGYIIKNHINDSSEKKLLHLIGCDIEIDTMPLYEILLYLFPSGGLNIEIHMYGPLISKQYDNKEAIISKNGNTIKVKAISSTYSEKYLKEKPDLLVSLNPGFFLDTLWKSSMPILFEKKPKDIKFIITERDENSIQALEKYTQFHNIKAYQLSEINPFREPYVDYIMGMMIPCIRNSFFYVL
;
A
#
# COMPACT_ATOMS: atom_id res chain seq x y z
N MET A 1 -0.32 20.28 -4.35
CA MET A 1 -1.23 20.47 -3.20
C MET A 1 -2.61 19.99 -3.62
N PRO A 2 -3.12 18.90 -3.06
CA PRO A 2 -4.50 18.49 -3.29
C PRO A 2 -5.46 19.46 -2.58
N ILE A 3 -6.63 19.67 -3.17
CA ILE A 3 -7.69 20.56 -2.68
C ILE A 3 -8.72 19.67 -1.95
N LEU A 4 -9.02 19.97 -0.68
CA LEU A 4 -9.87 19.14 0.18
C LEU A 4 -11.36 19.53 0.17
N SER A 5 -11.69 20.79 -0.08
CA SER A 5 -13.09 21.22 -0.24
C SER A 5 -13.17 22.47 -1.11
N VAL A 6 -14.34 22.71 -1.71
CA VAL A 6 -14.65 23.89 -2.53
C VAL A 6 -15.96 24.49 -2.05
N ILE A 7 -15.93 25.77 -1.65
CA ILE A 7 -17.13 26.57 -1.38
C ILE A 7 -17.25 27.61 -2.48
N ALA A 8 -18.39 27.62 -3.17
CA ALA A 8 -18.73 28.64 -4.16
C ALA A 8 -19.46 29.79 -3.46
N ASN A 9 -18.89 31.00 -3.54
CA ASN A 9 -19.56 32.21 -3.07
C ASN A 9 -20.14 32.99 -4.26
N ASP A 10 -21.11 33.87 -3.98
CA ASP A 10 -21.95 34.63 -4.95
C ASP A 10 -21.22 35.47 -6.02
N ASN A 11 -19.88 35.45 -6.06
CA ASN A 11 -19.04 36.27 -6.94
C ASN A 11 -18.12 35.47 -7.89
N ASP A 12 -18.50 34.24 -8.30
CA ASP A 12 -17.72 33.38 -9.22
C ASP A 12 -16.29 33.04 -8.75
N SER A 13 -16.03 33.16 -7.45
CA SER A 13 -14.77 32.77 -6.84
C SER A 13 -14.94 31.49 -6.03
N ILE A 14 -14.13 30.47 -6.33
CA ILE A 14 -14.10 29.21 -5.57
C ILE A 14 -13.06 29.34 -4.45
N GLN A 15 -13.48 29.14 -3.21
CA GLN A 15 -12.57 29.07 -2.07
C GLN A 15 -12.27 27.59 -1.77
N SER A 16 -11.00 27.24 -1.68
CA SER A 16 -10.50 25.87 -1.52
C SER A 16 -9.69 25.72 -0.25
N LEU A 17 -9.95 24.70 0.57
CA LEU A 17 -9.11 24.38 1.72
C LEU A 17 -7.96 23.45 1.30
N THR A 18 -6.73 23.82 1.68
CA THR A 18 -5.57 22.91 1.65
C THR A 18 -5.53 22.05 2.92
N PRO A 19 -4.81 20.91 2.95
CA PRO A 19 -4.65 20.10 4.16
C PRO A 19 -4.12 20.88 5.38
N SER A 20 -3.41 21.98 5.13
CA SER A 20 -2.91 22.89 6.15
C SER A 20 -3.94 23.88 6.75
N GLY A 21 -5.22 23.79 6.37
CA GLY A 21 -6.26 24.74 6.77
C GLY A 21 -6.16 26.12 6.12
N LYS A 22 -5.24 26.32 5.16
CA LYS A 22 -5.10 27.59 4.43
C LYS A 22 -6.08 27.69 3.26
N PRO A 23 -6.89 28.77 3.17
CA PRO A 23 -7.79 28.98 2.05
C PRO A 23 -7.05 29.44 0.78
N VAL A 24 -7.47 28.93 -0.37
CA VAL A 24 -7.01 29.27 -1.72
C VAL A 24 -8.21 29.80 -2.49
N ILE A 25 -8.09 30.92 -3.20
CA ILE A 25 -9.21 31.48 -3.99
C ILE A 25 -8.93 31.34 -5.49
N ILE A 26 -9.81 30.67 -6.22
CA ILE A 26 -9.80 30.56 -7.69
C ILE A 26 -10.67 31.69 -8.24
N LYS A 27 -10.08 32.63 -9.00
CA LYS A 27 -10.76 33.89 -9.38
C LYS A 27 -11.37 33.94 -10.78
N LYS A 28 -11.24 32.90 -11.62
CA LYS A 28 -11.88 32.95 -12.95
C LYS A 28 -11.97 31.60 -13.63
N VAL A 29 -13.20 31.18 -13.90
CA VAL A 29 -13.52 30.11 -14.83
C VAL A 29 -14.06 30.78 -16.10
N LYS A 30 -13.37 30.66 -17.23
CA LYS A 30 -13.93 31.11 -18.51
C LYS A 30 -14.73 29.97 -19.13
N GLY A 31 -16.07 30.09 -19.05
CA GLY A 31 -17.03 29.14 -19.61
C GLY A 31 -18.02 28.62 -18.57
N ASN A 32 -19.19 28.16 -19.02
CA ASN A 32 -20.23 27.54 -18.18
C ASN A 32 -19.79 26.13 -17.74
N VAL A 33 -18.75 26.05 -16.90
CA VAL A 33 -18.28 24.80 -16.30
C VAL A 33 -18.75 24.79 -14.86
N LYS A 34 -19.42 23.72 -14.43
CA LYS A 34 -19.96 23.65 -13.07
C LYS A 34 -18.81 23.47 -12.07
N PRO A 35 -18.85 24.09 -10.86
CA PRO A 35 -17.79 23.99 -9.86
C PRO A 35 -17.31 22.56 -9.56
N ASP A 36 -18.23 21.60 -9.55
CA ASP A 36 -17.95 20.17 -9.28
C ASP A 36 -17.10 19.50 -10.38
N GLU A 37 -17.23 19.97 -11.64
CA GLU A 37 -16.44 19.45 -12.77
C GLU A 37 -14.96 19.90 -12.69
N ILE A 38 -14.69 21.03 -12.05
CA ILE A 38 -13.34 21.60 -11.88
C ILE A 38 -12.54 20.84 -10.82
N VAL A 39 -13.20 20.42 -9.73
CA VAL A 39 -12.61 19.62 -8.64
C VAL A 39 -12.17 18.24 -9.17
N SER A 40 -13.01 17.61 -9.98
CA SER A 40 -12.73 16.29 -10.58
C SER A 40 -11.56 16.32 -11.57
N VAL A 41 -11.44 17.39 -12.37
CA VAL A 41 -10.32 17.57 -13.31
C VAL A 41 -9.00 17.79 -12.56
N LEU A 42 -8.97 18.63 -11.51
CA LEU A 42 -7.74 18.89 -10.75
C LEU A 42 -7.19 17.65 -10.04
N LEU A 43 -8.06 16.80 -9.47
CA LEU A 43 -7.67 15.52 -8.87
C LEU A 43 -7.11 14.53 -9.92
N ARG A 44 -7.63 14.57 -11.16
CA ARG A 44 -7.21 13.69 -12.26
C ARG A 44 -5.95 14.13 -13.00
N THR A 45 -5.70 15.42 -13.14
CA THR A 45 -4.48 15.89 -13.80
C THR A 45 -3.23 15.44 -13.06
N TYR A 46 -3.28 15.36 -11.72
CA TYR A 46 -2.16 14.86 -10.90
C TYR A 46 -2.00 13.33 -10.92
N THR A 47 -3.07 12.58 -11.15
CA THR A 47 -3.05 11.10 -11.22
C THR A 47 -2.67 10.53 -12.58
N PHE A 48 -2.75 11.33 -13.66
CA PHE A 48 -2.36 10.92 -15.02
C PHE A 48 -0.88 11.13 -15.36
N PHE A 49 -0.09 11.76 -14.48
CA PHE A 49 1.35 11.86 -14.72
C PHE A 49 1.99 10.49 -14.51
N ASP A 50 2.31 9.82 -15.61
CA ASP A 50 3.05 8.56 -15.60
C ASP A 50 4.48 8.81 -15.08
N PHE A 51 4.66 8.64 -13.76
CA PHE A 51 5.93 8.77 -13.07
C PHE A 51 6.98 7.72 -13.51
N ARG A 52 6.63 6.78 -14.41
CA ARG A 52 7.55 5.76 -14.94
C ARG A 52 8.38 6.24 -16.13
N ASN A 53 8.23 7.51 -16.56
CA ASN A 53 9.04 8.08 -17.65
C ASN A 53 10.21 8.94 -17.12
N PRO A 54 11.47 8.44 -17.15
CA PRO A 54 12.64 9.11 -16.56
C PRO A 54 13.10 10.38 -17.30
N SER A 55 12.47 10.76 -18.41
CA SER A 55 12.81 11.98 -19.17
C SER A 55 11.95 13.19 -18.79
N PHE A 56 10.99 13.03 -17.87
CA PHE A 56 10.04 14.09 -17.55
C PHE A 56 10.58 15.06 -16.48
N LYS A 57 10.64 16.36 -16.81
CA LYS A 57 10.90 17.43 -15.84
C LYS A 57 9.58 18.13 -15.50
N VAL A 58 9.29 18.29 -14.21
CA VAL A 58 8.13 19.02 -13.71
C VAL A 58 8.11 20.43 -14.34
N PRO A 59 7.07 20.80 -15.11
CA PRO A 59 7.01 22.13 -15.72
C PRO A 59 6.88 23.19 -14.62
N LYS A 60 7.75 24.20 -14.61
CA LYS A 60 7.66 25.33 -13.66
C LYS A 60 6.48 26.28 -13.96
N LYS A 61 5.87 26.16 -15.14
CA LYS A 61 4.65 26.84 -15.62
C LYS A 61 3.98 25.97 -16.69
N VAL A 62 2.66 25.95 -16.73
CA VAL A 62 1.85 25.30 -17.78
C VAL A 62 1.24 26.40 -18.65
N TYR A 63 1.39 26.30 -19.98
CA TYR A 63 0.88 27.28 -20.96
C TYR A 63 -0.09 26.62 -21.94
N TYR A 64 -1.05 27.40 -22.48
CA TYR A 64 -2.07 26.98 -23.45
C TYR A 64 -1.78 27.46 -24.89
N LEU A 65 -2.31 26.72 -25.88
CA LEU A 65 -2.49 27.13 -27.27
C LEU A 65 -3.98 27.19 -27.61
N GLU A 66 -4.45 28.32 -28.14
CA GLU A 66 -5.82 28.50 -28.63
C GLU A 66 -6.04 27.77 -29.96
N ASN A 67 -7.23 27.17 -30.10
CA ASN A 67 -7.72 26.49 -31.30
C ASN A 67 -7.60 27.36 -32.57
N LYS A 68 -6.54 27.18 -33.34
CA LYS A 68 -6.54 27.39 -34.79
C LYS A 68 -6.16 26.09 -35.48
N SER A 69 -6.96 25.71 -36.48
CA SER A 69 -6.81 24.48 -37.26
C SER A 69 -5.39 24.32 -37.79
N VAL A 70 -4.67 23.30 -37.30
CA VAL A 70 -3.37 22.88 -37.83
C VAL A 70 -3.58 21.61 -38.64
N THR A 71 -3.32 21.69 -39.95
CA THR A 71 -3.19 20.53 -40.83
C THR A 71 -1.87 19.82 -40.52
N SER A 72 -1.94 18.54 -40.12
CA SER A 72 -0.76 17.74 -39.77
C SER A 72 -0.25 16.88 -40.94
N GLY A 73 1.07 16.85 -41.11
CA GLY A 73 1.76 15.87 -41.96
C GLY A 73 1.91 14.50 -41.29
N PRO A 74 2.34 13.46 -42.02
CA PRO A 74 2.32 12.08 -41.53
C PRO A 74 3.43 11.83 -40.50
N GLY A 75 3.06 11.51 -39.25
CA GLY A 75 4.02 11.05 -38.24
C GLY A 75 3.58 11.08 -36.76
N THR A 76 2.52 11.81 -36.39
CA THR A 76 2.16 12.07 -34.97
C THR A 76 0.66 11.96 -34.71
N PHE A 77 0.07 10.79 -34.92
CA PHE A 77 -1.40 10.66 -35.03
C PHE A 77 -2.20 10.39 -33.74
N GLU A 78 -1.60 10.02 -32.60
CA GLU A 78 -2.39 9.54 -31.44
C GLU A 78 -2.48 10.54 -30.26
N LEU A 79 -1.40 11.22 -29.85
CA LEU A 79 -1.42 12.12 -28.68
C LEU A 79 -2.10 13.48 -28.94
N THR A 80 -1.96 14.03 -30.14
CA THR A 80 -2.43 15.41 -30.43
C THR A 80 -3.95 15.51 -30.49
N LYS A 81 -4.64 14.43 -30.88
CA LYS A 81 -6.11 14.40 -30.91
C LYS A 81 -6.72 14.38 -29.50
N TYR A 82 -6.00 13.82 -28.52
CA TYR A 82 -6.43 13.72 -27.13
C TYR A 82 -6.27 15.04 -26.37
N MET A 83 -5.23 15.82 -26.69
CA MET A 83 -4.95 17.12 -26.05
C MET A 83 -5.82 18.27 -26.57
N LEU A 84 -6.47 18.12 -27.73
CA LEU A 84 -7.22 19.18 -28.41
C LEU A 84 -8.59 19.51 -27.79
N GLN A 85 -9.06 18.76 -26.79
CA GLN A 85 -10.47 18.85 -26.33
C GLN A 85 -10.72 19.55 -24.99
N GLN A 86 -9.73 19.87 -24.14
CA GLN A 86 -10.04 20.37 -22.78
C GLN A 86 -8.95 21.32 -22.25
N ALA A 87 -9.28 22.59 -21.98
CA ALA A 87 -8.36 23.60 -21.43
C ALA A 87 -9.08 24.70 -20.60
N ILE A 88 -8.65 24.93 -19.34
CA ILE A 88 -9.11 26.03 -18.44
C ILE A 88 -7.91 26.65 -17.69
N GLU A 89 -7.86 27.98 -17.54
CA GLU A 89 -6.76 28.75 -16.93
C GLU A 89 -6.94 28.95 -15.39
N VAL A 90 -5.88 28.78 -14.59
CA VAL A 90 -5.90 28.97 -13.11
C VAL A 90 -4.67 29.78 -12.66
N GLU A 91 -4.88 30.79 -11.80
CA GLU A 91 -3.83 31.60 -11.16
C GLU A 91 -3.89 31.45 -9.63
N LEU A 92 -2.74 31.25 -8.98
CA LEU A 92 -2.61 31.03 -7.52
C LEU A 92 -2.08 32.28 -6.82
N ILE A 93 -2.75 32.76 -5.76
CA ILE A 93 -2.31 33.92 -4.96
C ILE A 93 -2.48 33.60 -3.45
N PRO A 94 -1.57 34.03 -2.54
CA PRO A 94 -1.70 33.81 -1.09
C PRO A 94 -2.91 34.53 -0.49
N SER A 95 -3.67 33.85 0.39
CA SER A 95 -4.82 34.43 1.10
C SER A 95 -4.39 35.28 2.31
N THR A 96 -5.10 36.39 2.54
CA THR A 96 -4.91 37.30 3.69
C THR A 96 -6.02 37.24 4.74
N ASP A 97 -7.04 36.38 4.63
CA ASP A 97 -8.18 36.42 5.56
C ASP A 97 -8.54 35.07 6.19
N ASN A 98 -8.48 35.03 7.53
CA ASN A 98 -8.93 33.96 8.41
C ASN A 98 -10.40 34.19 8.80
N LYS A 99 -11.34 33.39 8.29
CA LYS A 99 -12.63 33.14 8.96
C LYS A 99 -13.04 31.67 8.79
N ASN A 100 -13.50 31.09 9.90
CA ASN A 100 -13.97 29.70 10.03
C ASN A 100 -15.38 29.60 9.44
N ASP A 101 -15.57 28.79 8.40
CA ASP A 101 -16.89 28.38 7.90
C ASP A 101 -17.05 26.86 8.08
N GLU A 102 -18.22 26.43 8.59
CA GLU A 102 -18.56 25.03 8.83
C GLU A 102 -18.76 24.24 7.52
N GLU A 103 -18.31 22.98 7.48
CA GLU A 103 -18.46 22.10 6.31
C GLU A 103 -19.94 21.70 6.06
N PRO A 104 -20.41 21.69 4.80
CA PRO A 104 -21.77 21.27 4.48
C PRO A 104 -21.93 19.74 4.51
N SER A 105 -23.02 19.25 5.13
CA SER A 105 -23.37 17.83 5.18
C SER A 105 -24.08 17.37 3.89
N ILE A 106 -23.59 16.29 3.27
CA ILE A 106 -24.16 15.67 2.05
C ILE A 106 -25.08 14.51 2.44
N THR A 107 -26.24 14.37 1.78
CA THR A 107 -27.17 13.25 2.03
C THR A 107 -26.80 11.99 1.25
N ALA A 108 -27.36 10.84 1.65
CA ALA A 108 -27.10 9.56 0.99
C ALA A 108 -27.59 9.53 -0.47
N GLU A 109 -28.74 10.14 -0.79
CA GLU A 109 -29.21 10.21 -2.18
C GLU A 109 -28.33 11.08 -3.07
N GLN A 110 -27.79 12.18 -2.54
CA GLN A 110 -26.84 13.04 -3.26
C GLN A 110 -25.52 12.32 -3.52
N TYR A 111 -25.10 11.45 -2.60
CA TYR A 111 -23.93 10.60 -2.79
C TYR A 111 -24.15 9.58 -3.90
N ASP A 112 -25.31 8.92 -3.94
CA ASP A 112 -25.63 7.93 -4.99
C ASP A 112 -25.74 8.57 -6.39
N GLU A 113 -26.26 9.79 -6.48
CA GLU A 113 -26.36 10.54 -7.74
C GLU A 113 -24.99 11.00 -8.26
N LEU A 114 -24.11 11.45 -7.36
CA LEU A 114 -22.71 11.75 -7.67
C LEU A 114 -21.94 10.50 -8.14
N VAL A 115 -22.16 9.36 -7.48
CA VAL A 115 -21.56 8.07 -7.88
C VAL A 115 -22.05 7.62 -9.26
N ALA A 116 -23.32 7.82 -9.59
CA ALA A 116 -23.86 7.49 -10.91
C ALA A 116 -23.29 8.37 -12.03
N ILE A 117 -23.16 9.67 -11.79
CA ILE A 117 -22.52 10.63 -12.72
C ILE A 117 -21.04 10.27 -12.91
N GLU A 118 -20.33 9.92 -11.83
CA GLU A 118 -18.93 9.52 -11.88
C GLU A 118 -18.72 8.20 -12.65
N GLU A 119 -19.64 7.24 -12.53
CA GLU A 119 -19.62 5.98 -13.28
C GLU A 119 -19.96 6.13 -14.78
N GLU A 120 -20.74 7.15 -15.15
CA GLU A 120 -20.98 7.53 -16.54
C GLU A 120 -19.78 8.25 -17.18
N ILE A 121 -19.13 9.14 -16.42
CA ILE A 121 -17.99 9.92 -16.89
C ILE A 121 -16.71 9.06 -16.91
N PHE A 122 -16.58 8.08 -16.00
CA PHE A 122 -15.36 7.28 -15.83
C PHE A 122 -15.66 5.78 -15.67
N PRO A 123 -15.86 5.04 -16.78
CA PRO A 123 -16.06 3.60 -16.71
C PRO A 123 -14.81 2.94 -16.11
N ALA A 124 -15.01 1.99 -15.19
CA ALA A 124 -14.00 1.25 -14.42
C ALA A 124 -13.06 0.34 -15.25
N THR A 125 -12.58 0.79 -16.42
CA THR A 125 -12.17 -0.08 -17.53
C THR A 125 -10.70 0.02 -17.92
N ASP A 126 -9.94 1.00 -17.44
CA ASP A 126 -8.60 1.26 -17.99
C ASP A 126 -7.48 0.44 -17.33
N SER A 127 -7.73 -0.14 -16.14
CA SER A 127 -6.74 -0.96 -15.41
C SER A 127 -6.87 -2.46 -15.69
N LEU A 128 -8.05 -2.94 -16.08
CA LEU A 128 -8.27 -4.35 -16.42
C LEU A 128 -7.90 -4.60 -17.88
N GLN A 129 -7.08 -5.62 -18.12
CA GLN A 129 -6.62 -5.97 -19.46
C GLN A 129 -6.97 -7.41 -19.82
N CYS A 130 -7.12 -7.71 -21.10
CA CYS A 130 -7.26 -9.09 -21.57
C CYS A 130 -5.98 -9.88 -21.24
N ILE A 131 -6.07 -11.03 -20.58
CA ILE A 131 -4.89 -11.84 -20.23
C ILE A 131 -4.06 -12.24 -21.45
N VAL A 132 -4.74 -12.43 -22.60
CA VAL A 132 -4.13 -12.91 -23.86
C VAL A 132 -3.47 -11.81 -24.67
N CYS A 133 -4.17 -10.70 -24.91
CA CYS A 133 -3.71 -9.67 -25.85
C CYS A 133 -3.35 -8.34 -25.18
N ARG A 134 -3.51 -8.24 -23.85
CA ARG A 134 -3.20 -7.06 -23.02
C ARG A 134 -3.95 -5.79 -23.38
N LYS A 135 -4.91 -5.86 -24.31
CA LYS A 135 -5.81 -4.73 -24.60
C LYS A 135 -6.66 -4.40 -23.37
N PRO A 136 -6.87 -3.10 -23.05
CA PRO A 136 -7.81 -2.68 -22.02
C PRO A 136 -9.21 -3.28 -22.22
N LEU A 137 -9.90 -3.56 -21.12
CA LEU A 137 -11.20 -4.20 -21.11
C LEU A 137 -12.31 -3.20 -20.81
N MET A 138 -13.20 -2.99 -21.79
CA MET A 138 -14.39 -2.16 -21.64
C MET A 138 -15.52 -2.86 -20.88
N LYS A 139 -16.58 -2.11 -20.55
CA LYS A 139 -17.81 -2.61 -19.90
C LYS A 139 -18.38 -3.81 -20.67
N GLY A 140 -18.68 -4.91 -19.98
CA GLY A 140 -19.20 -6.14 -20.61
C GLY A 140 -18.13 -7.13 -21.09
N ASN A 141 -16.91 -7.08 -20.53
CA ASN A 141 -15.84 -8.04 -20.77
C ASN A 141 -16.26 -9.50 -20.50
N LEU A 142 -15.62 -10.43 -21.22
CA LEU A 142 -15.83 -11.85 -20.99
C LEU A 142 -14.94 -12.33 -19.85
N ARG A 143 -15.46 -13.22 -19.02
CA ARG A 143 -14.69 -13.93 -18.01
C ARG A 143 -14.86 -15.44 -18.15
N CYS A 144 -13.89 -16.20 -17.69
CA CYS A 144 -14.05 -17.66 -17.64
C CYS A 144 -15.29 -18.01 -16.81
N SER A 145 -16.22 -18.78 -17.37
CA SER A 145 -17.48 -19.11 -16.71
C SER A 145 -17.30 -20.06 -15.53
N ALA A 146 -16.22 -20.85 -15.51
CA ALA A 146 -15.93 -21.82 -14.46
C ALA A 146 -15.21 -21.18 -13.27
N CYS A 147 -14.01 -20.60 -13.49
CA CYS A 147 -13.21 -20.06 -12.38
C CYS A 147 -13.54 -18.60 -12.02
N LYS A 148 -14.14 -17.82 -12.93
CA LYS A 148 -14.40 -16.37 -12.77
C LYS A 148 -13.17 -15.48 -12.61
N ALA A 149 -11.97 -16.05 -12.48
CA ALA A 149 -10.72 -15.33 -12.23
C ALA A 149 -10.10 -14.67 -13.47
N VAL A 150 -10.32 -15.19 -14.68
CA VAL A 150 -9.59 -14.73 -15.88
C VAL A 150 -10.47 -13.90 -16.79
N LEU A 151 -9.93 -12.78 -17.30
CA LEU A 151 -10.64 -11.80 -18.12
C LEU A 151 -10.18 -11.78 -19.58
N TYR A 152 -11.13 -11.60 -20.49
CA TYR A 152 -10.95 -11.63 -21.93
C TYR A 152 -11.72 -10.51 -22.63
N CYS A 153 -11.14 -9.97 -23.70
CA CYS A 153 -11.84 -9.03 -24.58
C CYS A 153 -12.79 -9.74 -25.58
N SER A 154 -12.64 -11.04 -25.80
CA SER A 154 -13.40 -11.79 -26.82
C SER A 154 -13.39 -13.30 -26.59
N LYS A 155 -14.36 -14.02 -27.19
CA LYS A 155 -14.40 -15.49 -27.20
C LYS A 155 -13.17 -16.11 -27.87
N THR A 156 -12.57 -15.40 -28.83
CA THR A 156 -11.34 -15.82 -29.49
C THR A 156 -10.17 -15.86 -28.51
N CYS A 157 -10.00 -14.79 -27.71
CA CYS A 157 -9.00 -14.77 -26.65
C CYS A 157 -9.27 -15.85 -25.60
N GLN A 158 -10.52 -16.04 -25.19
CA GLN A 158 -10.90 -17.09 -24.25
C GLN A 158 -10.51 -18.50 -24.73
N LYS A 159 -10.83 -18.85 -25.99
CA LYS A 159 -10.48 -20.15 -26.57
C LYS A 159 -8.97 -20.36 -26.67
N LYS A 160 -8.23 -19.32 -27.06
CA LYS A 160 -6.77 -19.35 -27.14
C LYS A 160 -6.14 -19.59 -25.78
N ASP A 161 -6.58 -18.86 -24.75
CA ASP A 161 -6.10 -19.04 -23.38
C ASP A 161 -6.41 -20.45 -22.83
N TRP A 162 -7.62 -20.94 -23.08
CA TRP A 162 -8.04 -22.28 -22.69
C TRP A 162 -7.09 -23.37 -23.20
N GLN A 163 -6.68 -23.27 -24.47
CA GLN A 163 -5.75 -24.20 -25.10
C GLN A 163 -4.30 -24.01 -24.62
N ASN A 164 -3.92 -22.79 -24.26
CA ASN A 164 -2.56 -22.41 -23.86
C ASN A 164 -2.26 -22.61 -22.37
N GLY A 165 -3.05 -23.42 -21.67
CA GLY A 165 -2.75 -23.83 -20.29
C GLY A 165 -3.78 -23.38 -19.26
N HIS A 166 -4.71 -22.46 -19.57
CA HIS A 166 -5.75 -22.08 -18.60
C HIS A 166 -6.60 -23.29 -18.19
N LYS A 167 -6.85 -24.24 -19.10
CA LYS A 167 -7.56 -25.49 -18.77
C LYS A 167 -6.94 -26.24 -17.58
N LEU A 168 -5.61 -26.22 -17.45
CA LEU A 168 -4.89 -26.91 -16.37
C LEU A 168 -5.02 -26.17 -15.03
N ASN A 169 -5.11 -24.84 -15.07
CA ASN A 169 -5.17 -23.99 -13.88
C ASN A 169 -6.59 -23.55 -13.50
N CYS A 170 -7.60 -23.86 -14.32
CA CYS A 170 -8.97 -23.35 -14.14
C CYS A 170 -9.61 -23.83 -12.82
N SER A 171 -9.42 -25.11 -12.47
CA SER A 171 -9.92 -25.65 -11.19
C SER A 171 -9.27 -24.95 -10.00
N HIS A 172 -7.94 -24.80 -10.04
CA HIS A 172 -7.19 -24.10 -9.00
C HIS A 172 -7.67 -22.65 -8.84
N PHE A 173 -7.76 -21.89 -9.93
CA PHE A 173 -8.30 -20.52 -9.85
C PHE A 173 -9.72 -20.47 -9.32
N LYS A 174 -10.54 -21.50 -9.57
CA LYS A 174 -11.89 -21.58 -9.00
C LYS A 174 -11.84 -21.76 -7.47
N GLU A 175 -10.91 -22.55 -6.96
CA GLU A 175 -10.70 -22.74 -5.52
C GLU A 175 -10.29 -21.42 -4.86
N ILE A 176 -9.29 -20.71 -5.40
CA ILE A 176 -8.90 -19.37 -4.91
C ILE A 176 -10.12 -18.43 -4.88
N MET A 177 -10.90 -18.40 -5.96
CA MET A 177 -12.06 -17.50 -6.05
C MET A 177 -13.17 -17.84 -5.06
N ASN A 178 -13.24 -19.08 -4.56
CA ASN A 178 -14.17 -19.45 -3.49
C ASN A 178 -13.73 -18.92 -2.12
N HIS A 179 -12.43 -18.65 -1.91
CA HIS A 179 -11.91 -18.07 -0.67
C HIS A 179 -11.97 -16.54 -0.63
N VAL A 180 -12.22 -15.88 -1.78
CA VAL A 180 -12.33 -14.42 -1.88
C VAL A 180 -13.24 -13.80 -0.81
N PRO A 181 -14.45 -14.32 -0.51
CA PRO A 181 -15.30 -13.74 0.53
C PRO A 181 -14.61 -13.68 1.89
N THR A 182 -13.92 -14.76 2.30
CA THR A 182 -13.17 -14.82 3.56
C THR A 182 -11.95 -13.90 3.53
N LEU A 183 -11.21 -13.88 2.41
CA LEU A 183 -10.08 -12.96 2.25
C LEU A 183 -10.51 -11.50 2.28
N TYR A 184 -11.74 -11.21 1.84
CA TYR A 184 -12.25 -9.85 1.78
C TYR A 184 -13.04 -9.44 3.01
N ASP A 185 -13.21 -10.35 3.97
CA ASP A 185 -13.83 -10.10 5.26
C ASP A 185 -12.89 -9.27 6.14
N LEU A 186 -12.85 -7.96 5.85
CA LEU A 186 -12.09 -6.94 6.56
C LEU A 186 -13.04 -5.83 7.00
N PRO A 187 -12.85 -5.28 8.21
CA PRO A 187 -13.81 -4.35 8.80
C PRO A 187 -13.58 -2.90 8.37
N PHE A 188 -13.26 -2.65 7.09
CA PHE A 188 -12.96 -1.32 6.57
C PHE A 188 -13.93 -0.91 5.48
N SER A 189 -14.54 0.28 5.60
CA SER A 189 -15.63 0.69 4.71
C SER A 189 -15.17 0.93 3.26
N TYR A 190 -13.90 1.28 3.08
CA TYR A 190 -13.28 1.47 1.76
C TYR A 190 -12.84 0.14 1.12
N PHE A 191 -12.75 -0.92 1.91
CA PHE A 191 -12.34 -2.22 1.45
C PHE A 191 -13.56 -3.02 1.02
N ASN A 192 -13.89 -2.99 -0.27
CA ASN A 192 -14.85 -3.94 -0.84
C ASN A 192 -14.49 -4.29 -2.29
N PRO A 193 -14.96 -5.44 -2.81
CA PRO A 193 -14.61 -5.87 -4.16
C PRO A 193 -15.07 -4.91 -5.27
N ARG A 194 -16.06 -4.04 -5.02
CA ARG A 194 -16.58 -3.08 -6.00
C ARG A 194 -15.77 -1.78 -6.04
N THR A 195 -15.32 -1.27 -4.89
CA THR A 195 -14.45 -0.08 -4.81
C THR A 195 -13.06 -0.40 -5.34
N GLN A 196 -12.53 -1.61 -5.12
CA GLN A 196 -11.18 -1.96 -5.57
C GLN A 196 -11.01 -2.10 -7.09
N LEU A 197 -12.08 -2.39 -7.82
CA LEU A 197 -12.04 -2.35 -9.28
C LEU A 197 -11.87 -0.91 -9.81
N LYS A 198 -12.18 0.11 -9.00
CA LYS A 198 -11.98 1.52 -9.31
C LYS A 198 -10.51 1.98 -9.07
N PHE A 199 -9.76 1.29 -8.19
CA PHE A 199 -8.45 1.74 -7.68
C PHE A 199 -7.28 0.78 -7.92
N VAL A 200 -7.36 -0.02 -8.98
CA VAL A 200 -6.37 -1.06 -9.29
C VAL A 200 -4.94 -0.50 -9.30
N GLY A 201 -4.08 -1.01 -8.41
CA GLY A 201 -2.65 -0.69 -8.38
C GLY A 201 -2.31 0.67 -7.77
N CYS A 202 -3.21 1.25 -6.97
CA CYS A 202 -3.03 2.60 -6.49
C CYS A 202 -3.26 2.72 -4.98
N ARG A 203 -2.32 2.17 -4.20
CA ARG A 203 -2.13 2.58 -2.81
C ARG A 203 -2.06 4.11 -2.70
N ASP A 204 -1.41 4.74 -3.68
CA ASP A 204 -1.36 6.19 -3.83
C ASP A 204 -2.74 6.81 -4.02
N LEU A 205 -3.70 6.18 -4.72
CA LEU A 205 -5.06 6.72 -4.89
C LEU A 205 -5.82 6.74 -3.56
N ILE A 206 -5.68 5.70 -2.73
CA ILE A 206 -6.30 5.68 -1.39
C ILE A 206 -5.69 6.78 -0.52
N ILE A 207 -4.36 6.95 -0.57
CA ILE A 207 -3.62 8.01 0.13
C ILE A 207 -4.06 9.40 -0.39
N LEU A 208 -4.21 9.55 -1.71
CA LEU A 208 -4.68 10.75 -2.42
C LEU A 208 -6.09 11.15 -2.00
N GLU A 209 -7.05 10.23 -2.09
CA GLU A 209 -8.45 10.48 -1.74
C GLU A 209 -8.64 10.86 -0.27
N ARG A 210 -7.73 10.41 0.60
CA ARG A 210 -7.77 10.73 2.03
C ARG A 210 -6.93 11.94 2.41
N GLY A 211 -6.29 12.59 1.44
CA GLY A 211 -5.58 13.86 1.65
C GLY A 211 -4.24 13.75 2.37
N VAL A 212 -3.73 12.55 2.64
CA VAL A 212 -2.52 12.31 3.44
C VAL A 212 -1.24 12.11 2.60
N ILE A 213 -1.26 12.54 1.35
CA ILE A 213 -0.06 12.49 0.49
C ILE A 213 1.01 13.38 1.09
N GLU A 214 2.26 12.89 1.14
CA GLU A 214 3.38 13.59 1.78
C GLU A 214 3.23 13.78 3.30
N GLU A 215 2.22 13.17 3.94
CA GLU A 215 2.02 13.25 5.38
C GLU A 215 2.64 12.06 6.11
N GLY A 216 3.46 12.37 7.12
CA GLY A 216 4.08 11.41 8.01
C GLY A 216 4.74 10.22 7.28
N LEU A 217 4.45 9.01 7.75
CA LEU A 217 5.04 7.78 7.22
C LEU A 217 4.41 7.31 5.92
N TYR A 218 3.27 7.86 5.47
CA TYR A 218 2.72 7.51 4.15
C TYR A 218 3.63 7.95 3.00
N ASN A 219 4.48 8.96 3.24
CA ASN A 219 5.46 9.43 2.27
C ASN A 219 6.50 8.34 1.89
N CYS A 220 6.70 7.33 2.74
CA CYS A 220 7.55 6.19 2.41
C CYS A 220 7.04 5.44 1.17
N PHE A 221 5.72 5.36 0.98
CA PHE A 221 5.11 4.53 -0.06
C PHE A 221 5.16 5.15 -1.46
N HIS A 222 5.47 6.44 -1.57
CA HIS A 222 5.54 7.15 -2.85
C HIS A 222 6.66 6.64 -3.77
N TYR A 223 7.68 6.00 -3.21
CA TYR A 223 8.86 5.52 -3.93
C TYR A 223 8.82 4.02 -4.26
N ASP A 224 7.77 3.28 -3.89
CA ASP A 224 7.64 1.82 -4.07
C ASP A 224 7.65 1.39 -5.56
N HIS A 225 7.61 2.37 -6.48
CA HIS A 225 7.47 2.16 -7.93
C HIS A 225 8.50 2.88 -8.80
N ASP A 226 9.54 3.51 -8.25
CA ASP A 226 10.57 4.14 -9.09
C ASP A 226 11.58 3.09 -9.61
N PRO A 227 11.53 2.71 -10.90
CA PRO A 227 12.42 1.70 -11.48
C PRO A 227 13.89 2.17 -11.56
N ASN A 228 14.17 3.43 -11.22
CA ASN A 228 15.52 4.00 -11.20
C ASN A 228 16.17 3.92 -9.81
N VAL A 229 15.46 3.43 -8.80
CA VAL A 229 16.00 3.13 -7.46
C VAL A 229 16.91 1.91 -7.60
N LYS A 230 18.22 2.18 -7.73
CA LYS A 230 19.20 1.14 -8.07
C LYS A 230 19.92 0.56 -6.86
N GLU A 231 19.94 1.25 -5.71
CA GLU A 231 20.44 0.75 -4.41
C GLU A 231 20.45 1.89 -3.36
N GLY A 232 20.18 1.57 -2.10
CA GLY A 232 20.56 2.42 -0.97
C GLY A 232 19.73 3.69 -0.71
N HIS A 233 18.40 3.57 -0.75
CA HIS A 233 17.47 4.68 -0.63
C HIS A 233 16.79 4.77 0.75
N TYR A 234 16.61 3.64 1.43
CA TYR A 234 15.83 3.58 2.67
C TYR A 234 16.72 3.65 3.92
N GLY A 235 16.13 4.08 5.03
CA GLY A 235 16.74 4.16 6.36
C GLY A 235 16.83 5.60 6.87
N GLU A 236 17.16 6.55 6.01
CA GLU A 236 17.35 7.93 6.45
C GLU A 236 16.10 8.52 7.09
N PHE A 237 14.94 8.29 6.48
CA PHE A 237 13.69 8.88 6.96
C PHE A 237 13.28 8.31 8.31
N GLY A 238 13.25 6.99 8.48
CA GLY A 238 12.85 6.35 9.73
C GLY A 238 13.80 6.67 10.89
N PHE A 239 15.12 6.65 10.66
CA PHE A 239 16.09 6.99 11.70
C PHE A 239 15.99 8.47 12.10
N LYS A 240 15.84 9.39 11.15
CA LYS A 240 15.68 10.83 11.45
C LYS A 240 14.36 11.11 12.16
N LEU A 241 13.28 10.49 11.70
CA LEU A 241 11.96 10.66 12.30
C LEU A 241 11.97 10.17 13.75
N LEU A 242 12.47 8.96 14.01
CA LEU A 242 12.57 8.41 15.36
C LEU A 242 13.37 9.33 16.31
N GLU A 243 14.52 9.82 15.86
CA GLU A 243 15.36 10.73 16.67
C GLU A 243 14.64 12.05 16.94
N SER A 244 14.02 12.66 15.91
CA SER A 244 13.31 13.92 16.05
C SER A 244 12.10 13.87 16.98
N GLN A 245 11.49 12.68 17.14
CA GLN A 245 10.29 12.48 17.93
C GLN A 245 10.56 11.85 19.31
N LYS A 246 11.82 11.57 19.65
CA LYS A 246 12.19 10.82 20.87
C LYS A 246 11.62 11.39 22.17
N ASP A 247 11.67 12.71 22.32
CA ASP A 247 11.25 13.44 23.53
C ASP A 247 9.88 14.13 23.39
N LYS A 248 9.15 13.84 22.30
CA LYS A 248 7.84 14.43 21.99
C LYS A 248 6.71 13.70 22.70
N SER A 249 5.57 14.40 22.86
CA SER A 249 4.35 13.79 23.38
C SER A 249 3.83 12.70 22.44
N ILE A 250 2.93 11.84 22.94
CA ILE A 250 2.34 10.76 22.12
C ILE A 250 1.51 11.37 20.98
N GLU A 251 0.82 12.47 21.24
CA GLU A 251 0.02 13.20 20.27
C GLU A 251 0.91 13.77 19.16
N GLU A 252 2.01 14.45 19.52
CA GLU A 252 3.00 14.95 18.56
C GLU A 252 3.60 13.82 17.71
N LYS A 253 3.88 12.65 18.31
CA LYS A 253 4.37 11.47 17.59
C LYS A 253 3.33 10.94 16.60
N CYS A 254 2.10 10.74 17.04
CA CYS A 254 1.03 10.20 16.20
C CYS A 254 0.75 11.13 15.01
N GLU A 255 0.77 12.45 15.23
CA GLU A 255 0.69 13.46 14.17
C GLU A 255 1.85 13.33 13.18
N ALA A 256 3.09 13.29 13.67
CA ALA A 256 4.28 13.16 12.84
C ALA A 256 4.34 11.83 12.06
N TYR A 257 3.69 10.78 12.56
CA TYR A 257 3.60 9.48 11.90
C TYR A 257 2.47 9.41 10.87
N GLY A 258 1.52 10.36 10.88
CA GLY A 258 0.32 10.32 10.05
C GLY A 258 -0.76 9.38 10.59
N ILE A 259 -0.82 9.17 11.91
CA ILE A 259 -1.80 8.31 12.57
C ILE A 259 -2.39 8.97 13.84
N PRO A 260 -2.87 10.23 13.77
CA PRO A 260 -3.36 10.97 14.94
C PRO A 260 -4.49 10.25 15.70
N GLU A 261 -5.28 9.42 15.03
CA GLU A 261 -6.33 8.61 15.65
C GLU A 261 -5.80 7.48 16.55
N CYS A 262 -4.52 7.10 16.43
CA CYS A 262 -3.95 5.92 17.10
C CYS A 262 -3.36 6.20 18.48
N ILE A 263 -3.58 7.39 19.07
CA ILE A 263 -3.03 7.80 20.37
C ILE A 263 -3.29 6.76 21.48
N GLU A 264 -4.49 6.18 21.53
CA GLU A 264 -4.87 5.18 22.54
C GLU A 264 -4.05 3.88 22.45
N MET A 265 -3.45 3.57 21.29
CA MET A 265 -2.57 2.40 21.13
C MET A 265 -1.22 2.57 21.83
N PHE A 266 -0.82 3.82 22.13
CA PHE A 266 0.41 4.15 22.85
C PHE A 266 0.18 4.24 24.38
N LYS A 267 -0.81 3.50 24.89
CA LYS A 267 -1.12 3.39 26.32
C LYS A 267 -1.06 1.92 26.75
N PRO A 268 -0.52 1.62 27.96
CA PRO A 268 -0.46 0.25 28.44
C PRO A 268 -1.85 -0.39 28.51
N THR A 269 -1.99 -1.59 27.95
CA THR A 269 -3.23 -2.38 28.03
C THR A 269 -3.07 -3.60 28.95
N LYS A 270 -4.17 -4.00 29.59
CA LYS A 270 -4.26 -5.27 30.35
C LYS A 270 -4.90 -6.40 29.53
N GLU A 271 -5.44 -6.10 28.35
CA GLU A 271 -6.16 -7.06 27.51
C GLU A 271 -5.23 -7.96 26.69
N GLY A 272 -3.92 -7.73 26.79
CA GLY A 272 -2.90 -8.45 26.04
C GLY A 272 -2.86 -8.06 24.57
N TYR A 273 -2.16 -8.87 23.78
CA TYR A 273 -1.96 -8.60 22.36
C TYR A 273 -3.28 -8.69 21.58
N VAL A 274 -3.46 -7.80 20.60
CA VAL A 274 -4.64 -7.74 19.73
C VAL A 274 -4.77 -8.99 18.85
N LYS A 275 -6.01 -9.35 18.47
CA LYS A 275 -6.31 -10.59 17.74
C LYS A 275 -6.63 -10.38 16.26
N SER A 276 -7.17 -9.24 15.89
CA SER A 276 -7.59 -8.93 14.51
C SER A 276 -7.78 -7.43 14.31
N TRP A 277 -8.02 -7.00 13.06
CA TRP A 277 -8.44 -5.63 12.78
C TRP A 277 -9.71 -5.23 13.53
N GLU A 278 -10.71 -6.12 13.64
CA GLU A 278 -11.96 -5.84 14.36
C GLU A 278 -11.70 -5.54 15.85
N ASP A 279 -10.78 -6.30 16.46
CA ASP A 279 -10.34 -6.09 17.83
C ASP A 279 -9.66 -4.71 17.99
N ILE A 280 -8.81 -4.32 17.04
CA ILE A 280 -8.16 -3.00 17.03
C ILE A 280 -9.19 -1.87 16.93
N LEU A 281 -10.10 -1.95 15.96
CA LEU A 281 -11.10 -0.90 15.73
C LEU A 281 -11.99 -0.72 16.97
N THR A 282 -12.42 -1.84 17.57
CA THR A 282 -13.28 -1.82 18.74
C THR A 282 -12.54 -1.33 19.99
N ARG A 283 -11.36 -1.90 20.29
CA ARG A 283 -10.62 -1.62 21.52
C ARG A 283 -10.08 -0.19 21.59
N TYR A 284 -9.65 0.36 20.45
CA TYR A 284 -9.03 1.68 20.38
C TYR A 284 -9.94 2.74 19.76
N HIS A 285 -11.22 2.41 19.54
CA HIS A 285 -12.23 3.30 18.96
C HIS A 285 -11.78 3.94 17.63
N ILE A 286 -11.07 3.17 16.82
CA ILE A 286 -10.61 3.61 15.50
C ILE A 286 -11.76 3.48 14.51
N SER A 287 -11.97 4.51 13.71
CA SER A 287 -12.98 4.48 12.64
C SER A 287 -12.65 3.42 11.60
N ASN A 288 -13.65 2.68 11.13
CA ASN A 288 -13.51 1.77 9.98
C ASN A 288 -13.18 2.49 8.66
N LYS A 289 -13.20 3.83 8.65
CA LYS A 289 -12.71 4.66 7.55
C LYS A 289 -11.20 4.92 7.62
N SER A 290 -10.51 4.62 8.73
CA SER A 290 -9.09 4.91 8.91
C SER A 290 -8.21 4.12 7.92
N ILE A 291 -7.18 4.78 7.42
CA ILE A 291 -6.16 4.22 6.52
C ILE A 291 -4.85 3.86 7.24
N CYS A 292 -4.79 4.04 8.57
CA CYS A 292 -3.66 3.59 9.38
C CYS A 292 -3.31 2.10 9.22
N PRO A 293 -4.24 1.18 8.85
CA PRO A 293 -3.87 -0.20 8.57
C PRO A 293 -2.84 -0.38 7.45
N LEU A 294 -2.76 0.56 6.49
CA LEU A 294 -1.76 0.53 5.43
C LEU A 294 -0.34 0.67 6.02
N LEU A 295 -0.18 1.46 7.08
CA LEU A 295 1.07 1.59 7.82
C LEU A 295 1.29 0.47 8.84
N LEU A 296 0.21 0.03 9.49
CA LEU A 296 0.30 -0.82 10.68
C LEU A 296 0.22 -2.33 10.39
N SER A 297 -0.16 -2.76 9.17
CA SER A 297 -0.27 -4.18 8.82
C SER A 297 1.01 -4.96 9.14
N ASN A 298 2.20 -4.48 8.73
CA ASN A 298 3.48 -5.12 9.02
C ASN A 298 3.77 -5.16 10.53
N VAL A 299 3.45 -4.08 11.25
CA VAL A 299 3.69 -3.95 12.70
C VAL A 299 2.87 -4.99 13.47
N PHE A 300 1.56 -5.06 13.19
CA PHE A 300 0.67 -6.01 13.86
C PHE A 300 0.92 -7.45 13.43
N THR A 301 1.27 -7.68 12.16
CA THR A 301 1.68 -9.01 11.68
C THR A 301 2.93 -9.49 12.43
N LEU A 302 3.96 -8.64 12.57
CA LEU A 302 5.18 -9.01 13.29
C LEU A 302 4.91 -9.26 14.78
N GLY A 303 4.12 -8.42 15.44
CA GLY A 303 3.78 -8.66 16.85
C GLY A 303 2.90 -9.90 17.05
N TYR A 304 2.00 -10.23 16.11
CA TYR A 304 1.25 -11.48 16.11
C TYR A 304 2.19 -12.69 15.98
N ILE A 305 3.19 -12.60 15.09
CA ILE A 305 4.23 -13.62 14.94
C ILE A 305 4.99 -13.80 16.25
N ILE A 306 5.48 -12.71 16.86
CA ILE A 306 6.20 -12.73 18.14
C ILE A 306 5.34 -13.40 19.22
N LYS A 307 4.09 -12.97 19.36
CA LYS A 307 3.18 -13.47 20.41
C LYS A 307 2.88 -14.97 20.30
N ASN A 308 2.87 -15.52 19.10
CA ASN A 308 2.44 -16.91 18.84
C ASN A 308 3.61 -17.87 18.58
N HIS A 309 4.81 -17.37 18.28
CA HIS A 309 5.94 -18.22 17.89
C HIS A 309 7.20 -18.03 18.73
N ILE A 310 7.20 -17.07 19.66
CA ILE A 310 8.26 -16.91 20.66
C ILE A 310 7.69 -17.34 22.02
N ASN A 311 8.31 -18.37 22.62
CA ASN A 311 7.84 -18.97 23.87
C ASN A 311 7.93 -18.00 25.07
N ASP A 312 9.00 -17.22 25.13
CA ASP A 312 9.20 -16.18 26.15
C ASP A 312 9.85 -14.94 25.50
N SER A 313 9.01 -13.96 25.19
CA SER A 313 9.47 -12.69 24.63
C SER A 313 9.98 -11.70 25.67
N SER A 314 9.92 -12.01 26.99
CA SER A 314 10.48 -11.16 28.05
C SER A 314 11.99 -11.29 28.16
N GLU A 315 12.52 -12.46 27.82
CA GLU A 315 13.94 -12.67 27.61
C GLU A 315 14.39 -12.02 26.30
N LYS A 316 15.68 -11.65 26.24
CA LYS A 316 16.26 -11.12 25.01
C LYS A 316 16.17 -12.18 23.89
N LYS A 317 15.45 -11.88 22.82
CA LYS A 317 15.40 -12.70 21.59
C LYS A 317 15.90 -11.94 20.37
N LEU A 318 16.54 -12.65 19.45
CA LEU A 318 17.05 -12.12 18.19
C LEU A 318 16.18 -12.60 17.02
N LEU A 319 15.63 -11.65 16.29
CA LEU A 319 14.84 -11.87 15.08
C LEU A 319 15.61 -11.34 13.88
N HIS A 320 15.71 -12.13 12.82
CA HIS A 320 16.17 -11.64 11.54
C HIS A 320 14.94 -11.43 10.65
N LEU A 321 14.63 -10.17 10.36
CA LEU A 321 13.56 -9.77 9.47
C LEU A 321 14.14 -9.52 8.07
N ILE A 322 13.73 -10.33 7.11
CA ILE A 322 14.32 -10.43 5.77
C ILE A 322 13.37 -9.80 4.76
N GLY A 323 13.91 -9.03 3.80
CA GLY A 323 13.10 -8.31 2.81
C GLY A 323 12.71 -6.90 3.26
N CYS A 324 13.47 -6.31 4.19
CA CYS A 324 13.18 -4.98 4.72
C CYS A 324 13.81 -3.90 3.84
N ASP A 325 13.04 -3.29 2.94
CA ASP A 325 13.49 -2.12 2.20
C ASP A 325 12.80 -0.89 2.79
N ILE A 326 11.59 -0.59 2.36
CA ILE A 326 10.78 0.50 2.91
C ILE A 326 10.47 0.32 4.42
N GLU A 327 10.42 -0.92 4.90
CA GLU A 327 10.06 -1.25 6.27
C GLU A 327 11.00 -0.59 7.29
N ILE A 328 12.28 -0.40 6.95
CA ILE A 328 13.22 0.27 7.86
C ILE A 328 12.82 1.71 8.15
N ASP A 329 12.14 2.38 7.21
CA ASP A 329 11.66 3.75 7.40
C ASP A 329 10.38 3.81 8.24
N THR A 330 9.59 2.73 8.21
CA THR A 330 8.38 2.58 9.03
C THR A 330 8.65 2.07 10.46
N MET A 331 9.90 1.73 10.79
CA MET A 331 10.28 1.21 12.11
C MET A 331 9.86 2.06 13.32
N PRO A 332 9.68 3.41 13.26
CA PRO A 332 9.17 4.17 14.40
C PRO A 332 7.82 3.65 14.93
N LEU A 333 6.99 3.06 14.07
CA LEU A 333 5.70 2.48 14.46
C LEU A 333 5.83 1.25 15.36
N TYR A 334 7.00 0.63 15.42
CA TYR A 334 7.22 -0.55 16.28
C TYR A 334 7.12 -0.19 17.78
N GLU A 335 7.18 1.11 18.13
CA GLU A 335 6.88 1.60 19.48
C GLU A 335 5.50 1.13 19.97
N ILE A 336 4.50 0.97 19.09
CA ILE A 336 3.16 0.46 19.41
C ILE A 336 3.23 -0.92 20.09
N LEU A 337 4.13 -1.79 19.62
CA LEU A 337 4.26 -3.14 20.19
C LEU A 337 4.67 -3.10 21.67
N LEU A 338 5.41 -2.08 22.10
CA LEU A 338 5.83 -1.93 23.52
C LEU A 338 4.64 -1.71 24.46
N TYR A 339 3.49 -1.27 23.93
CA TYR A 339 2.27 -1.03 24.71
C TYR A 339 1.27 -2.19 24.64
N LEU A 340 1.32 -2.99 23.57
CA LEU A 340 0.45 -4.16 23.36
C LEU A 340 0.91 -5.40 24.11
N PHE A 341 2.20 -5.47 24.44
CA PHE A 341 2.73 -6.51 25.31
C PHE A 341 2.65 -6.07 26.78
N PRO A 342 2.44 -7.01 27.72
CA PRO A 342 2.50 -6.72 29.16
C PRO A 342 3.80 -6.02 29.54
N SER A 343 3.81 -5.28 30.66
CA SER A 343 5.03 -4.62 31.14
C SER A 343 6.14 -5.65 31.41
N GLY A 344 7.31 -5.44 30.81
CA GLY A 344 8.43 -6.40 30.87
C GLY A 344 8.22 -7.67 30.05
N GLY A 345 7.17 -7.75 29.22
CA GLY A 345 6.82 -8.91 28.41
C GLY A 345 7.47 -8.95 27.02
N LEU A 346 8.25 -7.93 26.63
CA LEU A 346 8.85 -7.83 25.30
C LEU A 346 10.28 -7.27 25.35
N ASN A 347 11.27 -8.06 24.93
CA ASN A 347 12.68 -7.72 24.82
C ASN A 347 13.26 -8.33 23.54
N ILE A 348 13.10 -7.62 22.43
CA ILE A 348 13.38 -8.13 21.09
C ILE A 348 14.47 -7.30 20.41
N GLU A 349 15.46 -7.97 19.83
CA GLU A 349 16.40 -7.39 18.87
C GLU A 349 16.02 -7.84 17.47
N ILE A 350 15.79 -6.90 16.55
CA ILE A 350 15.38 -7.12 15.17
C ILE A 350 16.50 -6.65 14.26
N HIS A 351 17.12 -7.58 13.53
CA HIS A 351 18.03 -7.25 12.44
C HIS A 351 17.23 -7.23 11.14
N MET A 352 17.11 -6.05 10.54
CA MET A 352 16.34 -5.80 9.31
C MET A 352 17.27 -5.85 8.11
N TYR A 353 17.11 -6.87 7.25
CA TYR A 353 17.94 -7.11 6.08
C TYR A 353 17.24 -6.64 4.81
N GLY A 354 17.87 -5.73 4.08
CA GLY A 354 17.39 -5.30 2.76
C GLY A 354 18.52 -4.75 1.88
N PRO A 355 18.56 -5.12 0.58
CA PRO A 355 19.54 -4.61 -0.35
C PRO A 355 19.34 -3.12 -0.67
N LEU A 356 18.13 -2.56 -0.51
CA LEU A 356 17.86 -1.15 -0.80
C LEU A 356 18.03 -0.23 0.42
N ILE A 357 18.38 -0.77 1.58
CA ILE A 357 18.81 0.05 2.73
C ILE A 357 20.13 0.76 2.37
N SER A 358 20.21 2.06 2.62
CA SER A 358 21.42 2.86 2.35
C SER A 358 22.64 2.35 3.11
N LYS A 359 23.78 2.28 2.42
CA LYS A 359 25.08 1.89 3.03
C LYS A 359 25.48 2.79 4.19
N GLN A 360 25.05 4.05 4.20
CA GLN A 360 25.28 4.97 5.31
C GLN A 360 24.62 4.49 6.61
N TYR A 361 23.55 3.71 6.50
CA TYR A 361 22.77 3.20 7.62
C TYR A 361 23.07 1.72 7.90
N ASP A 362 24.03 1.11 7.19
CA ASP A 362 24.44 -0.26 7.47
C ASP A 362 24.99 -0.39 8.88
N ASN A 363 24.51 -1.38 9.62
CA ASN A 363 24.76 -1.62 11.04
C ASN A 363 24.33 -0.49 11.98
N LYS A 364 23.57 0.51 11.52
CA LYS A 364 23.00 1.52 12.42
C LYS A 364 21.93 0.88 13.29
N GLU A 365 21.91 1.28 14.57
CA GLU A 365 21.01 0.73 15.58
C GLU A 365 20.09 1.83 16.14
N ALA A 366 18.87 1.43 16.48
CA ALA A 366 17.91 2.22 17.22
C ALA A 366 17.34 1.38 18.37
N ILE A 367 17.11 1.99 19.53
CA ILE A 367 16.53 1.33 20.69
C ILE A 367 15.30 2.12 21.13
N ILE A 368 14.16 1.44 21.21
CA ILE A 368 12.89 1.99 21.68
C ILE A 368 12.51 1.23 22.95
N SER A 369 12.36 1.95 24.07
CA SER A 369 12.02 1.35 25.37
C SER A 369 10.88 2.12 26.03
N LYS A 370 9.80 1.41 26.37
CA LYS A 370 8.61 1.93 27.05
C LYS A 370 7.98 0.82 27.89
N ASN A 371 7.38 1.18 29.03
CA ASN A 371 6.65 0.24 29.89
C ASN A 371 7.45 -1.02 30.31
N GLY A 372 8.77 -0.92 30.49
CA GLY A 372 9.64 -2.07 30.78
C GLY A 372 9.90 -3.01 29.61
N ASN A 373 9.34 -2.70 28.43
CA ASN A 373 9.57 -3.41 27.18
C ASN A 373 10.66 -2.70 26.35
N THR A 374 11.37 -3.46 25.53
CA THR A 374 12.44 -2.97 24.66
C THR A 374 12.38 -3.63 23.29
N ILE A 375 12.49 -2.80 22.24
CA ILE A 375 12.77 -3.23 20.88
C ILE A 375 14.06 -2.54 20.44
N LYS A 376 15.05 -3.33 20.02
CA LYS A 376 16.25 -2.86 19.36
C LYS A 376 16.16 -3.20 17.87
N VAL A 377 16.32 -2.22 17.00
CA VAL A 377 16.39 -2.42 15.55
C VAL A 377 17.82 -2.20 15.08
N LYS A 378 18.33 -3.09 14.23
CA LYS A 378 19.61 -2.93 13.52
C LYS A 378 19.36 -3.05 12.02
N ALA A 379 19.75 -2.03 11.27
CA ALA A 379 19.67 -2.05 9.81
C ALA A 379 20.86 -2.81 9.22
N ILE A 380 20.62 -3.69 8.25
CA ILE A 380 21.65 -4.45 7.52
C ILE A 380 21.44 -4.23 6.02
N SER A 381 22.30 -3.44 5.40
CA SER A 381 22.28 -3.14 3.96
C SER A 381 22.88 -4.31 3.17
N SER A 382 22.16 -5.43 3.11
CA SER A 382 22.59 -6.64 2.42
C SER A 382 21.43 -7.59 2.16
N THR A 383 21.59 -8.43 1.16
CA THR A 383 20.83 -9.67 1.05
C THR A 383 21.29 -10.66 2.13
N TYR A 384 20.49 -11.71 2.36
CA TYR A 384 20.78 -12.67 3.42
C TYR A 384 21.84 -13.67 3.00
N SER A 385 22.80 -13.98 3.88
CA SER A 385 23.94 -14.86 3.60
C SER A 385 24.26 -15.77 4.79
N GLU A 386 25.03 -16.84 4.57
CA GLU A 386 25.33 -17.84 5.60
C GLU A 386 26.01 -17.28 6.85
N LYS A 387 26.75 -16.17 6.71
CA LYS A 387 27.42 -15.55 7.86
C LYS A 387 26.41 -15.09 8.92
N TYR A 388 25.21 -14.68 8.51
CA TYR A 388 24.15 -14.20 9.40
C TYR A 388 23.44 -15.35 10.12
N LEU A 389 23.39 -16.56 9.54
CA LEU A 389 22.89 -17.75 10.25
C LEU A 389 23.77 -18.13 11.44
N LYS A 390 25.06 -17.77 11.41
CA LYS A 390 26.00 -18.02 12.51
C LYS A 390 25.72 -17.17 13.75
N GLU A 391 24.95 -16.09 13.60
CA GLU A 391 24.45 -15.29 14.72
C GLU A 391 23.32 -16.01 15.50
N LYS A 392 22.83 -17.14 14.96
CA LYS A 392 21.84 -18.03 15.57
C LYS A 392 20.59 -17.27 16.05
N PRO A 393 19.82 -16.67 15.12
CA PRO A 393 18.57 -16.01 15.48
C PRO A 393 17.58 -17.01 16.10
N ASP A 394 16.76 -16.52 17.01
CA ASP A 394 15.64 -17.27 17.59
C ASP A 394 14.52 -17.50 16.56
N LEU A 395 14.38 -16.58 15.60
CA LEU A 395 13.34 -16.63 14.58
C LEU A 395 13.75 -15.89 13.29
N LEU A 396 13.47 -16.51 12.14
CA LEU A 396 13.49 -15.81 10.86
C LEU A 396 12.07 -15.39 10.49
N VAL A 397 11.93 -14.17 10.01
CA VAL A 397 10.65 -13.62 9.53
C VAL A 397 10.86 -12.97 8.18
N SER A 398 9.92 -13.11 7.27
CA SER A 398 9.89 -12.34 6.03
C SER A 398 8.46 -11.97 5.69
N LEU A 399 8.20 -10.67 5.56
CA LEU A 399 6.85 -10.15 5.38
C LEU A 399 6.62 -9.80 3.91
N ASN A 400 5.81 -10.59 3.21
CA ASN A 400 5.52 -10.43 1.78
C ASN A 400 6.78 -10.27 0.90
N PRO A 401 7.77 -11.19 0.98
CA PRO A 401 9.07 -11.01 0.32
C PRO A 401 9.02 -11.13 -1.19
N GLY A 402 8.03 -11.83 -1.75
CA GLY A 402 7.97 -12.08 -3.18
C GLY A 402 9.22 -12.79 -3.70
N PHE A 403 9.79 -13.76 -2.95
CA PHE A 403 11.09 -14.41 -3.27
C PHE A 403 11.21 -14.93 -4.70
N PHE A 404 10.11 -15.37 -5.32
CA PHE A 404 10.09 -15.90 -6.69
C PHE A 404 9.88 -14.82 -7.77
N LEU A 405 9.51 -13.62 -7.37
CA LEU A 405 9.29 -12.46 -8.24
C LEU A 405 10.50 -11.51 -8.20
N ASP A 406 11.13 -11.36 -7.03
CA ASP A 406 12.29 -10.49 -6.85
C ASP A 406 13.61 -11.25 -7.07
N THR A 407 14.32 -10.85 -8.12
CA THR A 407 15.62 -11.43 -8.47
C THR A 407 16.73 -11.12 -7.46
N LEU A 408 16.60 -10.08 -6.63
CA LEU A 408 17.62 -9.68 -5.66
C LEU A 408 17.85 -10.75 -4.58
N TRP A 409 16.78 -11.45 -4.17
CA TRP A 409 16.83 -12.46 -3.11
C TRP A 409 17.20 -13.86 -3.59
N LYS A 410 17.38 -14.06 -4.90
CA LYS A 410 17.64 -15.38 -5.50
C LYS A 410 18.84 -16.09 -4.89
N SER A 411 19.90 -15.36 -4.54
CA SER A 411 21.11 -15.92 -3.91
C SER A 411 20.90 -16.29 -2.43
N SER A 412 19.93 -15.66 -1.76
CA SER A 412 19.58 -15.95 -0.36
C SER A 412 18.66 -17.16 -0.21
N MET A 413 17.91 -17.54 -1.25
CA MET A 413 16.94 -18.64 -1.14
C MET A 413 17.59 -19.97 -0.70
N PRO A 414 18.69 -20.47 -1.31
CA PRO A 414 19.31 -21.71 -0.83
C PRO A 414 19.79 -21.62 0.62
N ILE A 415 20.13 -20.41 1.09
CA ILE A 415 20.62 -20.18 2.45
C ILE A 415 19.47 -20.25 3.45
N LEU A 416 18.37 -19.55 3.16
CA LEU A 416 17.18 -19.46 4.02
C LEU A 416 16.37 -20.75 4.08
N PHE A 417 16.30 -21.46 2.96
CA PHE A 417 15.42 -22.62 2.82
C PHE A 417 16.18 -23.94 3.01
N GLU A 418 17.35 -24.10 2.38
CA GLU A 418 18.05 -25.39 2.33
C GLU A 418 19.14 -25.52 3.41
N LYS A 419 19.87 -24.42 3.71
CA LYS A 419 21.00 -24.43 4.66
C LYS A 419 20.63 -23.97 6.07
N LYS A 420 19.46 -23.38 6.26
CA LYS A 420 18.96 -22.95 7.58
C LYS A 420 18.91 -24.15 8.54
N PRO A 421 19.44 -24.02 9.78
CA PRO A 421 19.28 -25.04 10.81
C PRO A 421 17.82 -25.46 11.02
N LYS A 422 17.60 -26.75 11.30
CA LYS A 422 16.24 -27.34 11.43
C LYS A 422 15.47 -26.84 12.65
N ASP A 423 16.18 -26.35 13.67
CA ASP A 423 15.65 -25.80 14.91
C ASP A 423 15.23 -24.34 14.80
N ILE A 424 15.73 -23.60 13.80
CA ILE A 424 15.34 -22.20 13.56
C ILE A 424 14.06 -22.19 12.74
N LYS A 425 12.97 -21.70 13.29
CA LYS A 425 11.71 -21.53 12.55
C LYS A 425 11.83 -20.38 11.55
N PHE A 426 11.23 -20.53 10.37
CA PHE A 426 11.12 -19.45 9.39
C PHE A 426 9.66 -19.20 9.02
N ILE A 427 9.19 -17.98 9.31
CA ILE A 427 7.82 -17.56 9.04
C ILE A 427 7.82 -16.57 7.89
N ILE A 428 7.03 -16.90 6.87
CA ILE A 428 6.88 -16.09 5.67
C ILE A 428 5.42 -15.68 5.57
N THR A 429 5.15 -14.42 5.22
CA THR A 429 3.82 -14.03 4.74
C THR A 429 3.83 -13.82 3.24
N GLU A 430 2.72 -14.13 2.56
CA GLU A 430 2.58 -13.90 1.12
C GLU A 430 1.23 -13.26 0.77
N ARG A 431 1.22 -12.60 -0.40
CA ARG A 431 0.08 -11.79 -0.87
C ARG A 431 -1.10 -12.59 -1.43
N ASP A 432 -0.83 -13.77 -1.98
CA ASP A 432 -1.83 -14.57 -2.67
C ASP A 432 -1.51 -16.06 -2.66
N GLU A 433 -2.54 -16.88 -2.91
CA GLU A 433 -2.43 -18.34 -2.88
C GLU A 433 -1.48 -18.91 -3.94
N ASN A 434 -1.24 -18.21 -5.07
CA ASN A 434 -0.27 -18.69 -6.06
C ASN A 434 1.16 -18.57 -5.54
N SER A 435 1.48 -17.48 -4.82
CA SER A 435 2.78 -17.35 -4.14
C SER A 435 2.98 -18.42 -3.07
N ILE A 436 1.95 -18.73 -2.29
CA ILE A 436 1.99 -19.84 -1.32
C ILE A 436 2.25 -21.17 -2.03
N GLN A 437 1.56 -21.46 -3.13
CA GLN A 437 1.82 -22.68 -3.89
C GLN A 437 3.21 -22.74 -4.50
N ALA A 438 3.80 -21.60 -4.87
CA ALA A 438 5.19 -21.56 -5.31
C ALA A 438 6.14 -21.97 -4.16
N LEU A 439 5.90 -21.49 -2.94
CA LEU A 439 6.63 -21.91 -1.74
C LEU A 439 6.43 -23.41 -1.45
N GLU A 440 5.20 -23.93 -1.55
CA GLU A 440 4.90 -25.35 -1.37
C GLU A 440 5.64 -26.22 -2.38
N LYS A 441 5.58 -25.88 -3.66
CA LYS A 441 6.30 -26.61 -4.72
C LYS A 441 7.80 -26.59 -4.51
N TYR A 442 8.34 -25.42 -4.16
CA TYR A 442 9.77 -25.27 -3.88
C TYR A 442 10.20 -26.13 -2.69
N THR A 443 9.46 -26.07 -1.58
CA THR A 443 9.79 -26.83 -0.36
C THR A 443 9.62 -28.34 -0.56
N GLN A 444 8.60 -28.78 -1.29
CA GLN A 444 8.43 -30.18 -1.70
C GLN A 444 9.60 -30.66 -2.56
N PHE A 445 9.99 -29.88 -3.58
CA PHE A 445 11.10 -30.23 -4.47
C PHE A 445 12.43 -30.36 -3.71
N HIS A 446 12.67 -29.50 -2.72
CA HIS A 446 13.89 -29.50 -1.90
C HIS A 446 13.79 -30.36 -0.63
N ASN A 447 12.71 -31.13 -0.42
CA ASN A 447 12.46 -31.95 0.78
C ASN A 447 12.53 -31.15 2.11
N ILE A 448 12.03 -29.93 2.09
CA ILE A 448 11.95 -29.04 3.25
C ILE A 448 10.61 -29.26 3.96
N LYS A 449 10.65 -29.44 5.28
CA LYS A 449 9.45 -29.65 6.09
C LYS A 449 8.71 -28.32 6.30
N ALA A 450 7.46 -28.25 5.85
CA ALA A 450 6.53 -27.19 6.23
C ALA A 450 5.68 -27.64 7.43
N TYR A 451 5.55 -26.77 8.45
CA TYR A 451 4.81 -27.06 9.68
C TYR A 451 3.35 -26.61 9.63
N GLN A 452 3.07 -25.54 8.89
CA GLN A 452 1.74 -24.95 8.78
C GLN A 452 1.58 -24.32 7.41
N LEU A 453 0.48 -24.66 6.74
CA LEU A 453 0.15 -24.20 5.39
C LEU A 453 -1.02 -23.21 5.49
N SER A 454 -0.82 -22.01 4.93
CA SER A 454 -1.86 -21.08 4.48
C SER A 454 -2.91 -20.63 5.52
N GLU A 455 -2.51 -20.29 6.75
CA GLU A 455 -3.41 -19.58 7.66
C GLU A 455 -3.58 -18.12 7.20
N ILE A 456 -4.83 -17.62 7.20
CA ILE A 456 -5.10 -16.22 6.88
C ILE A 456 -4.57 -15.35 8.02
N ASN A 457 -3.74 -14.38 7.66
CA ASN A 457 -3.27 -13.36 8.59
C ASN A 457 -4.43 -12.41 8.98
N PRO A 458 -4.75 -12.30 10.27
CA PRO A 458 -5.81 -11.40 10.73
C PRO A 458 -5.45 -9.91 10.58
N PHE A 459 -4.18 -9.60 10.30
CA PHE A 459 -3.66 -8.24 10.08
C PHE A 459 -3.22 -8.00 8.63
N ARG A 460 -3.70 -8.80 7.67
CA ARG A 460 -3.49 -8.56 6.24
C ARG A 460 -3.92 -7.15 5.85
N GLU A 461 -3.20 -6.53 4.91
CA GLU A 461 -3.42 -5.13 4.57
C GLU A 461 -4.81 -4.95 3.92
N PRO A 462 -5.63 -3.95 4.30
CA PRO A 462 -6.89 -3.68 3.63
C PRO A 462 -6.66 -2.95 2.31
N TYR A 463 -5.90 -3.59 1.43
CA TYR A 463 -5.56 -3.14 0.11
C TYR A 463 -5.41 -4.35 -0.81
N VAL A 464 -6.05 -4.30 -1.99
CA VAL A 464 -5.96 -5.36 -3.01
C VAL A 464 -5.20 -4.82 -4.20
N ASP A 465 -4.10 -5.48 -4.49
CA ASP A 465 -3.47 -5.46 -5.79
C ASP A 465 -4.09 -6.51 -6.72
N TYR A 466 -3.87 -6.34 -8.03
CA TYR A 466 -4.29 -7.32 -9.03
C TYR A 466 -3.13 -7.76 -9.90
N ILE A 467 -3.13 -9.05 -10.26
CA ILE A 467 -2.32 -9.56 -11.36
C ILE A 467 -2.96 -9.10 -12.67
N MET A 468 -2.19 -8.41 -13.50
CA MET A 468 -2.68 -7.86 -14.76
C MET A 468 -3.39 -8.90 -15.62
N GLY A 469 -4.71 -8.70 -15.82
CA GLY A 469 -5.60 -9.58 -16.59
C GLY A 469 -6.25 -10.72 -15.81
N MET A 470 -6.13 -10.72 -14.49
CA MET A 470 -6.79 -11.65 -13.58
C MET A 470 -7.49 -10.89 -12.45
N MET A 471 -8.60 -11.44 -11.97
CA MET A 471 -9.36 -11.00 -10.79
C MET A 471 -8.98 -11.81 -9.54
N ILE A 472 -7.77 -12.39 -9.52
CA ILE A 472 -7.28 -13.09 -8.33
C ILE A 472 -6.93 -12.04 -7.27
N PRO A 473 -7.46 -12.18 -6.04
CA PRO A 473 -7.14 -11.25 -4.98
C PRO A 473 -5.65 -11.34 -4.62
N CYS A 474 -4.97 -10.21 -4.59
CA CYS A 474 -3.61 -10.13 -4.06
C CYS A 474 -3.59 -9.10 -2.94
N ILE A 475 -3.58 -9.57 -1.70
CA ILE A 475 -3.61 -8.70 -0.52
C ILE A 475 -2.31 -8.93 0.25
N ARG A 476 -1.49 -7.88 0.43
CA ARG A 476 -0.20 -8.03 1.12
C ARG A 476 -0.38 -8.67 2.50
N ASN A 477 0.57 -9.54 2.84
CA ASN A 477 0.58 -10.32 4.08
C ASN A 477 -0.65 -11.20 4.33
N SER A 478 -1.34 -11.70 3.30
CA SER A 478 -2.57 -12.47 3.50
C SER A 478 -2.39 -13.81 4.16
N PHE A 479 -1.31 -14.52 3.85
CA PHE A 479 -1.17 -15.92 4.22
C PHE A 479 0.13 -16.15 4.96
N PHE A 480 0.09 -16.89 6.07
CA PHE A 480 1.28 -17.40 6.72
C PHE A 480 1.75 -18.71 6.09
N TYR A 481 3.07 -18.86 6.02
CA TYR A 481 3.76 -20.07 5.62
C TYR A 481 4.91 -20.34 6.59
N VAL A 482 4.93 -21.50 7.24
CA VAL A 482 5.85 -21.79 8.36
C VAL A 482 6.74 -22.99 8.06
N LEU A 483 8.05 -22.76 8.13
CA LEU A 483 9.15 -23.71 7.84
C LEU A 483 10.05 -24.01 9.03
#